data_AF-A0A7L4QW00-F1
#
_entry.id   AF-A0A7L4QW00-F1
#
_cell.length_a   1.000
_cell.length_b   1.000
_cell.length_c   1.000
_cell.angle_alpha   90.00
_cell.angle_beta   90.00
_cell.angle_gamma   90.00
#
_symmetry.space_group_name_H-M   'P 1'
#
loop_
_entity.id
_entity.type
_entity.pdbx_description
1 polymer ?
#
loop_
_entity_poly.entity_id
_entity_poly.type
_entity_poly.pdbx_seq_one_letter_code
_entity_poly.pdbx_strand_id
1 'polypeptide(L)'
;NPEIAIKLADDEIILDILNLPDYIGKSKKALARHKSRIIGKDGRTRDIITEMAEVDVSVYGKTVSLIGNMEHLQVAREAVEMILNGSRHKTVYAFLEKKKQNRRMREFQETHKIVDL
;
A
#
# COMPACT_ATOMS: atom_id res chain seq x y z
N ASN A 1 -10.09 -2.62 13.41
CA ASN A 1 -10.32 -1.17 13.57
C ASN A 1 -11.66 -0.86 12.91
N PRO A 2 -12.75 -0.71 13.70
CA PRO A 2 -14.09 -0.45 13.17
C PRO A 2 -14.18 0.85 12.34
N GLU A 3 -13.44 1.89 12.72
CA GLU A 3 -13.44 3.18 12.02
C GLU A 3 -12.86 3.10 10.61
N ILE A 4 -11.91 2.19 10.37
CA ILE A 4 -11.39 1.93 9.02
C ILE A 4 -12.38 1.07 8.23
N ALA A 5 -12.98 0.07 8.88
CA ALA A 5 -13.90 -0.85 8.21
C ALA A 5 -15.17 -0.16 7.70
N ILE A 6 -15.63 0.91 8.37
CA ILE A 6 -16.83 1.65 7.94
C ILE A 6 -16.65 2.33 6.57
N LYS A 7 -15.41 2.59 6.14
CA LYS A 7 -15.12 3.17 4.81
C LYS A 7 -15.57 2.26 3.66
N LEU A 8 -15.67 0.96 3.89
CA LEU A 8 -16.16 -0.02 2.91
C LEU A 8 -17.67 0.07 2.64
N ALA A 9 -18.38 0.96 3.33
CA ALA A 9 -19.76 1.28 2.98
C ALA A 9 -19.87 2.16 1.72
N ASP A 10 -18.76 2.76 1.28
CA ASP A 10 -18.64 3.48 0.01
C ASP A 10 -18.28 2.49 -1.11
N ASP A 11 -19.08 2.47 -2.18
CA ASP A 11 -18.94 1.54 -3.32
C ASP A 11 -17.62 1.72 -4.09
N GLU A 12 -16.96 2.88 -3.97
CA GLU A 12 -15.65 3.13 -4.58
C GLU A 12 -14.48 2.61 -3.75
N ILE A 13 -14.72 2.23 -2.49
CA ILE A 13 -13.70 1.75 -1.56
C ILE A 13 -13.67 0.22 -1.55
N ILE A 14 -12.49 -0.32 -1.84
CA ILE A 14 -12.27 -1.75 -1.98
C ILE A 14 -11.40 -2.26 -0.83
N LEU A 15 -11.69 -3.47 -0.35
CA LEU A 15 -10.81 -4.24 0.52
C LEU A 15 -10.01 -5.22 -0.34
N ASP A 16 -8.69 -5.09 -0.27
CA ASP A 16 -7.77 -5.99 -0.91
C ASP A 16 -6.91 -6.74 0.12
N ILE A 17 -6.76 -8.06 -0.04
CA ILE A 17 -6.09 -8.92 0.94
C ILE A 17 -5.02 -9.75 0.25
N LEU A 18 -3.77 -9.55 0.67
CA LEU A 18 -2.64 -10.38 0.28
C LEU A 18 -2.42 -11.48 1.32
N ASN A 19 -2.49 -12.74 0.89
CA ASN A 19 -2.13 -13.89 1.70
C ASN A 19 -0.63 -14.18 1.57
N LEU A 20 0.14 -13.82 2.59
CA LEU A 20 1.61 -13.87 2.58
C LEU A 20 2.20 -15.26 2.23
N PRO A 21 1.65 -16.39 2.73
CA PRO A 21 2.06 -17.74 2.30
C PRO A 21 2.11 -17.98 0.80
N ASP A 22 1.31 -17.27 0.00
CA ASP A 22 1.27 -17.47 -1.46
C ASP A 22 2.53 -16.89 -2.13
N TYR A 23 3.22 -15.96 -1.47
CA TYR A 23 4.45 -15.32 -1.97
C TYR A 23 5.72 -15.96 -1.41
N ILE A 24 5.68 -16.43 -0.15
CA ILE A 24 6.90 -16.80 0.61
C ILE A 24 6.90 -18.26 1.08
N GLY A 25 5.82 -18.99 0.79
CA GLY A 25 5.58 -20.35 1.26
C GLY A 25 5.18 -20.44 2.74
N LYS A 26 5.20 -21.66 3.28
CA LYS A 26 4.65 -21.99 4.62
C LYS A 26 5.61 -21.77 5.79
N SER A 27 6.82 -21.24 5.55
CA SER A 27 7.85 -21.10 6.58
C SER A 27 7.51 -19.99 7.58
N LYS A 28 7.35 -20.35 8.86
CA LYS A 28 7.10 -19.39 9.96
C LYS A 28 8.23 -18.35 10.09
N LYS A 29 9.49 -18.76 9.89
CA LYS A 29 10.65 -17.87 9.94
C LYS A 29 10.66 -16.88 8.76
N ALA A 30 10.29 -17.34 7.56
CA ALA A 30 10.14 -16.46 6.40
C ALA A 30 9.01 -15.45 6.61
N LEU A 31 7.86 -15.92 7.10
CA LEU A 31 6.71 -15.08 7.43
C LEU A 31 7.06 -13.98 8.44
N ALA A 32 7.69 -14.33 9.56
CA ALA A 32 8.12 -13.35 10.55
C ALA A 32 9.08 -12.31 9.93
N ARG A 33 10.08 -12.75 9.16
CA ARG A 33 11.04 -11.87 8.49
C ARG A 33 10.36 -10.89 7.52
N HIS A 34 9.43 -11.36 6.70
CA HIS A 34 8.78 -10.52 5.68
C HIS A 34 7.75 -9.59 6.30
N LYS A 35 7.00 -10.04 7.32
CA LYS A 35 6.16 -9.16 8.14
C LYS A 35 6.98 -8.03 8.77
N SER A 36 8.14 -8.34 9.37
CA SER A 36 9.02 -7.31 9.94
C SER A 36 9.50 -6.29 8.90
N ARG A 37 9.71 -6.70 7.65
CA ARG A 37 10.07 -5.78 6.56
C ARG A 37 8.90 -4.89 6.15
N ILE A 38 7.72 -5.46 5.98
CA ILE A 38 6.51 -4.71 5.62
C ILE A 38 6.14 -3.70 6.72
N ILE A 39 6.22 -4.10 7.99
CA ILE A 39 5.96 -3.22 9.13
C ILE A 39 7.08 -2.17 9.23
N GLY A 40 8.33 -2.58 9.09
CA GLY A 40 9.50 -1.73 9.31
C GLY A 40 9.74 -1.43 10.79
N LYS A 41 10.82 -0.70 11.08
CA LYS A 41 11.14 -0.26 12.44
C LYS A 41 10.01 0.67 12.92
N ASP A 42 9.46 0.38 14.09
CA ASP A 42 8.39 1.17 14.73
C ASP A 42 7.15 1.39 13.83
N GLY A 43 6.90 0.51 12.86
CA GLY A 43 5.78 0.65 11.91
C GLY A 43 6.07 1.56 10.71
N ARG A 44 7.28 2.14 10.62
CA ARG A 44 7.60 3.19 9.65
C ARG A 44 7.35 2.81 8.19
N THR A 45 7.62 1.56 7.80
CA THR A 45 7.44 1.14 6.40
C THR A 45 5.97 1.05 6.04
N ARG A 46 5.15 0.48 6.93
CA ARG A 46 3.69 0.46 6.78
C ARG A 46 3.13 1.88 6.70
N ASP A 47 3.59 2.78 7.56
CA ASP A 47 3.09 4.16 7.60
C ASP A 47 3.46 4.93 6.32
N ILE A 48 4.66 4.71 5.77
CA ILE A 48 5.06 5.27 4.47
C ILE A 48 4.18 4.75 3.34
N ILE A 49 3.87 3.44 3.29
CA ILE A 49 2.96 2.88 2.28
C ILE A 49 1.58 3.53 2.42
N THR A 50 1.06 3.60 3.65
CA THR A 50 -0.24 4.20 3.97
C THR A 50 -0.33 5.65 3.46
N GLU A 51 0.68 6.48 3.78
CA GLU A 51 0.69 7.91 3.44
C GLU A 51 0.99 8.18 1.96
N MET A 52 1.85 7.38 1.33
CA MET A 52 2.25 7.63 -0.06
C MET A 52 1.31 7.02 -1.09
N ALA A 53 0.70 5.89 -0.75
CA ALA A 53 -0.32 5.27 -1.59
C ALA A 53 -1.74 5.70 -1.22
N GLU A 54 -1.94 6.43 -0.11
CA GLU A 54 -3.25 6.95 0.33
C GLU A 54 -4.28 5.81 0.52
N VAL A 55 -3.84 4.79 1.25
CA VAL A 55 -4.63 3.60 1.61
C VAL A 55 -4.48 3.32 3.11
N ASP A 56 -5.44 2.63 3.71
CA ASP A 56 -5.24 2.01 5.02
C ASP A 56 -4.54 0.66 4.89
N VAL A 57 -3.51 0.42 5.71
CA VAL A 57 -2.74 -0.83 5.70
C VAL A 57 -2.80 -1.53 7.06
N SER A 58 -3.15 -2.81 7.05
CA SER A 58 -3.10 -3.68 8.23
C SER A 58 -2.28 -4.93 7.96
N VAL A 59 -1.36 -5.26 8.87
CA VAL A 59 -0.54 -6.47 8.80
C VAL A 59 -0.87 -7.35 9.99
N TYR A 60 -1.61 -8.43 9.76
CA TYR A 60 -2.09 -9.28 10.84
C TYR A 60 -2.04 -10.76 10.46
N GLY A 61 -1.69 -11.63 11.42
CA GLY A 61 -1.60 -13.06 11.17
C GLY A 61 -0.71 -13.40 9.97
N LYS A 62 -1.31 -13.91 8.90
CA LYS A 62 -0.69 -14.31 7.63
C LYS A 62 -1.03 -13.38 6.46
N THR A 63 -1.69 -12.25 6.71
CA THR A 63 -2.22 -11.38 5.67
C THR A 63 -1.70 -9.95 5.78
N VAL A 64 -1.72 -9.26 4.64
CA VAL A 64 -1.69 -7.80 4.55
C VAL A 64 -3.02 -7.38 3.93
N SER A 65 -3.79 -6.58 4.66
CA SER A 65 -5.04 -6.01 4.19
C SER A 65 -4.82 -4.54 3.82
N LEU A 66 -5.35 -4.14 2.68
CA LEU A 66 -5.29 -2.80 2.11
C LEU A 66 -6.72 -2.32 1.87
N ILE A 67 -7.04 -1.08 2.23
CA ILE A 67 -8.36 -0.48 1.97
C ILE A 67 -8.16 0.87 1.30
N GLY A 68 -8.84 1.08 0.18
CA GLY A 68 -8.79 2.32 -0.60
C GLY A 68 -9.45 2.16 -1.96
N ASN A 69 -9.34 3.19 -2.82
CA ASN A 69 -9.82 3.09 -4.20
C ASN A 69 -8.88 2.21 -5.04
N MET A 70 -9.36 1.79 -6.22
CA MET A 70 -8.63 0.87 -7.10
C MET A 70 -7.23 1.36 -7.51
N GLU A 71 -7.08 2.64 -7.87
CA GLU A 71 -5.79 3.20 -8.28
C GLU A 71 -4.76 3.19 -7.13
N HIS A 72 -5.20 3.60 -5.94
CA HIS A 72 -4.38 3.68 -4.74
C HIS A 72 -3.97 2.29 -4.25
N LEU A 73 -4.91 1.33 -4.28
CA LEU A 73 -4.66 -0.06 -3.93
C LEU A 73 -3.61 -0.70 -4.83
N GLN A 74 -3.64 -0.45 -6.15
CA GLN A 74 -2.63 -0.99 -7.06
C GLN A 74 -1.22 -0.54 -6.68
N VAL A 75 -1.03 0.73 -6.32
CA VAL A 75 0.27 1.26 -5.90
C VAL A 75 0.71 0.63 -4.58
N ALA A 76 -0.19 0.53 -3.61
CA ALA A 76 0.10 -0.07 -2.31
C ALA A 76 0.45 -1.56 -2.42
N ARG A 77 -0.31 -2.32 -3.23
CA ARG A 77 -0.08 -3.73 -3.53
C ARG A 77 1.29 -3.92 -4.16
N GLU A 78 1.64 -3.14 -5.19
CA GLU A 78 2.95 -3.21 -5.84
C GLU A 78 4.08 -2.97 -4.82
N ALA A 79 3.93 -1.97 -3.94
CA ALA A 79 4.93 -1.70 -2.90
C ALA A 79 5.09 -2.88 -1.91
N VAL A 80 3.99 -3.52 -1.49
CA VAL A 80 4.04 -4.70 -0.62
C VAL A 80 4.70 -5.87 -1.35
N GLU A 81 4.34 -6.11 -2.61
CA GLU A 81 4.93 -7.18 -3.43
C GLU A 81 6.42 -6.96 -3.69
N MET A 82 6.85 -5.72 -3.92
CA MET A 82 8.27 -5.38 -3.99
C MET A 82 9.02 -5.80 -2.72
N ILE A 83 8.46 -5.54 -1.54
CA ILE A 83 9.06 -5.96 -0.26
C ILE A 83 9.11 -7.49 -0.15
N LEU A 84 8.03 -8.17 -0.53
CA LEU A 84 7.94 -9.64 -0.52
C LEU A 84 8.96 -10.28 -1.46
N ASN A 85 9.20 -9.66 -2.61
CA ASN A 85 10.22 -10.06 -3.58
C ASN A 85 11.65 -9.62 -3.19
N GLY A 86 11.84 -9.11 -1.98
CA GLY A 86 13.16 -8.82 -1.42
C GLY A 86 13.73 -7.44 -1.73
N SER A 87 12.98 -6.56 -2.41
CA SER A 87 13.42 -5.19 -2.71
C SER A 87 13.84 -4.44 -1.46
N ARG A 88 14.87 -3.60 -1.58
CA ARG A 88 15.34 -2.75 -0.48
C ARG A 88 14.27 -1.69 -0.18
N HIS A 89 14.09 -1.34 1.11
CA HIS A 89 13.12 -0.31 1.50
C HIS A 89 13.36 1.03 0.77
N LYS A 90 14.62 1.44 0.58
CA LYS A 90 14.96 2.62 -0.21
C LYS A 90 14.37 2.60 -1.62
N THR A 91 14.40 1.44 -2.28
CA THR A 91 13.83 1.27 -3.64
C THR A 91 12.31 1.37 -3.61
N VAL A 92 11.66 0.75 -2.62
CA VAL A 92 10.20 0.82 -2.45
C VAL A 92 9.74 2.25 -2.16
N TYR A 93 10.48 2.99 -1.31
CA TYR A 93 10.16 4.38 -0.99
C TYR A 93 10.31 5.29 -2.21
N ALA A 94 11.38 5.11 -3.00
CA ALA A 94 11.55 5.87 -4.24
C ALA A 94 10.44 5.59 -5.26
N PHE A 95 9.98 4.34 -5.36
CA PHE A 95 8.83 3.96 -6.17
C PHE A 95 7.54 4.68 -5.71
N LEU A 96 7.23 4.60 -4.41
CA LEU A 96 6.04 5.23 -3.83
C LEU A 96 6.06 6.75 -4.02
N GLU A 97 7.18 7.40 -3.75
CA GLU A 97 7.37 8.84 -3.94
C GLU A 97 7.13 9.25 -5.39
N LYS A 98 7.70 8.51 -6.35
CA LYS A 98 7.48 8.76 -7.78
C LYS A 98 6.01 8.62 -8.17
N LYS A 99 5.31 7.59 -7.68
CA LYS A 99 3.88 7.39 -7.96
C LYS A 99 3.03 8.53 -7.37
N LYS A 100 3.32 8.97 -6.14
CA LYS A 100 2.67 10.12 -5.50
C LYS A 100 2.87 11.41 -6.29
N GLN A 101 4.10 11.69 -6.73
CA GLN A 101 4.40 12.87 -7.55
C GLN A 101 3.67 12.83 -8.90
N ASN A 102 3.62 11.67 -9.56
CA ASN A 102 2.90 11.51 -10.82
C ASN A 102 1.38 11.71 -10.66
N ARG A 103 0.77 11.24 -9.56
CA ARG A 103 -0.65 11.50 -9.25
C ARG A 103 -0.90 13.00 -9.09
N ARG A 104 -0.13 13.66 -8.22
CA ARG A 104 -0.24 15.11 -7.99
C ARG A 104 -0.09 15.93 -9.27
N MET A 105 0.84 15.55 -10.15
CA MET A 105 1.02 16.22 -11.43
C MET A 105 -0.20 16.04 -12.34
N ARG A 106 -0.79 14.84 -12.40
CA ARG A 106 -2.01 14.58 -13.17
C ARG A 106 -3.20 15.37 -12.64
N GLU A 107 -3.44 15.33 -11.33
CA GLU A 107 -4.49 16.10 -10.66
C GLU A 107 -4.35 17.60 -10.93
N PHE A 108 -3.12 18.13 -10.85
CA PHE A 108 -2.84 19.53 -11.16
C PHE A 108 -3.20 19.86 -12.62
N GLN A 109 -2.76 19.03 -13.57
CA GLN A 109 -3.05 19.23 -15.00
C GLN A 109 -4.54 19.14 -15.32
N GLU A 110 -5.26 18.20 -14.71
CA GLU A 110 -6.71 18.04 -14.86
C GLU A 110 -7.45 19.26 -14.32
N THR A 111 -7.06 19.74 -13.13
CA THR A 111 -7.64 20.93 -12.53
C THR A 111 -7.46 22.15 -13.44
N HIS A 112 -6.25 22.40 -13.95
CA HIS A 112 -5.97 23.59 -14.77
C HIS A 112 -6.63 23.55 -16.15
N LYS A 113 -6.77 22.36 -16.75
CA LYS A 113 -7.54 22.20 -18.00
C LYS A 113 -9.02 22.56 -17.84
N ILE A 114 -9.59 22.39 -16.65
CA ILE A 114 -10.99 22.74 -16.37
C ILE A 114 -11.13 24.26 -16.19
N VAL A 115 -10.12 24.95 -15.67
CA VAL A 115 -10.16 26.43 -15.50
C VAL A 115 -9.97 27.16 -16.84
N ASP A 116 -9.28 26.53 -17.78
CA ASP A 116 -9.04 27.08 -19.13
C ASP A 116 -10.20 26.82 -20.13
N LEU A 117 -11.29 26.16 -19.70
CA LEU A 117 -12.52 25.89 -20.46
C LEU A 117 -13.66 26.81 -20.00
#